data_AF-A0A0F8Y1A7-F1
#
_entry.id   AF-A0A0F8Y1A7-F1
#
_cell.length_a   1.000
_cell.length_b   1.000
_cell.length_c   1.000
_cell.angle_alpha   90.00
_cell.angle_beta   90.00
_cell.angle_gamma   90.00
#
_symmetry.space_group_name_H-M   'P 1'
#
loop_
_entity.id
_entity.type
_entity.pdbx_description
1 polymer ?
#
loop_
_entity_poly.entity_id
_entity_poly.type
_entity_poly.pdbx_seq_one_letter_code
_entity_poly.pdbx_strand_id
1 'polypeptide(L)' 'MGKLNWRDVGFLTREVARIYVKYGYDQGNGAQILALAWCQEVKPGFDAEKFIREVNEVRNDRYGLPA' A
#
# COMPACT_ATOMS: atom_id res chain seq x y z
N MET A 1 -20.73 -4.21 -5.63
CA MET A 1 -19.51 -3.60 -5.05
C MET A 1 -18.80 -4.66 -4.21
N GLY A 2 -17.55 -4.97 -4.52
CA GLY A 2 -16.77 -5.98 -3.78
C GLY A 2 -16.50 -5.50 -2.35
N LYS A 3 -16.57 -6.40 -1.37
CA LYS A 3 -16.15 -6.08 0.01
C LYS A 3 -14.64 -6.24 0.10
N LEU A 4 -13.93 -5.12 0.22
CA LEU A 4 -12.50 -5.12 0.49
C LEU A 4 -12.26 -5.69 1.89
N ASN A 5 -11.62 -6.85 1.97
CA ASN A 5 -11.25 -7.45 3.26
C ASN A 5 -9.82 -7.03 3.63
N TRP A 6 -9.52 -6.98 4.93
CA TRP A 6 -8.18 -6.58 5.40
C TRP A 6 -7.05 -7.51 4.89
N ARG A 7 -7.37 -8.75 4.53
CA ARG A 7 -6.43 -9.66 3.87
C ARG A 7 -5.97 -9.14 2.49
N ASP A 8 -6.88 -8.50 1.75
CA ASP A 8 -6.59 -7.91 0.43
C ASP A 8 -5.76 -6.64 0.59
N VAL A 9 -6.04 -5.87 1.65
CA VAL A 9 -5.22 -4.70 2.04
C VAL A 9 -3.79 -5.11 2.38
N GLY A 10 -3.62 -6.15 3.19
CA GLY A 10 -2.29 -6.67 3.54
C GLY A 10 -1.54 -7.28 2.34
N PHE A 11 -2.24 -7.75 1.31
CA PHE A 11 -1.62 -8.11 0.03
C PHE A 11 -1.13 -6.86 -0.71
N LEU A 12 -1.98 -5.83 -0.83
CA LEU A 12 -1.64 -4.57 -1.49
C LEU A 12 -0.46 -3.84 -0.84
N THR A 13 -0.43 -3.76 0.49
CA THR A 13 0.67 -3.08 1.20
C THR A 13 2.01 -3.76 0.93
N ARG A 14 2.04 -5.10 0.84
CA ARG A 14 3.22 -5.89 0.46
C ARG A 14 3.64 -5.67 -0.99
N GLU A 15 2.70 -5.61 -1.91
CA GLU A 15 2.99 -5.37 -3.33
C GLU A 15 3.56 -3.97 -3.56
N VAL A 16 2.97 -2.95 -2.91
CA VAL A 16 3.49 -1.57 -2.95
C VAL A 16 4.91 -1.52 -2.37
N ALA A 17 5.13 -2.09 -1.19
CA ALA A 17 6.46 -2.16 -0.58
C ALA A 17 7.49 -2.85 -1.50
N ARG A 18 7.10 -3.92 -2.18
CA ARG A 18 7.95 -4.62 -3.15
C ARG A 18 8.31 -3.74 -4.35
N ILE A 19 7.40 -2.89 -4.81
CA ILE A 19 7.65 -1.96 -5.93
C ILE A 19 8.70 -0.91 -5.53
N TYR A 20 8.63 -0.37 -4.31
CA TYR A 20 9.68 0.53 -3.79
C TYR A 20 11.07 -0.09 -3.88
N VAL A 21 11.21 -1.37 -3.51
CA VAL A 21 12.48 -2.10 -3.56
C VAL A 21 12.93 -2.34 -5.00
N LYS A 22 12.02 -2.79 -5.86
CA LYS A 22 12.37 -3.27 -7.19
C LYS A 22 12.62 -2.14 -8.19
N TYR A 23 11.91 -1.03 -8.06
CA TYR A 23 11.87 0.02 -9.07
C TYR A 23 12.26 1.40 -8.54
N GLY A 24 12.34 1.59 -7.22
CA GLY A 24 12.70 2.85 -6.59
C GLY A 24 11.50 3.66 -6.09
N TYR A 25 11.80 4.82 -5.50
CA TYR A 25 10.84 5.65 -4.78
C TYR A 25 9.73 6.22 -5.67
N ASP A 26 10.04 6.67 -6.88
CA ASP A 26 9.05 7.29 -7.77
C ASP A 26 7.96 6.30 -8.19
N GLN A 27 8.37 5.10 -8.60
CA GLN A 27 7.47 4.01 -8.97
C GLN A 27 6.72 3.47 -7.75
N GLY A 28 7.39 3.39 -6.59
CA GLY A 28 6.76 3.01 -5.33
C GLY A 28 5.65 3.98 -4.92
N ASN A 29 5.92 5.28 -4.98
CA ASN A 29 4.94 6.34 -4.71
C ASN A 29 3.76 6.27 -5.69
N GLY A 30 4.03 6.09 -6.98
CA GLY A 30 2.97 5.92 -7.99
C GLY A 30 2.08 4.70 -7.69
N ALA A 31 2.68 3.56 -7.34
CA ALA A 31 1.93 2.36 -6.97
C ALA A 31 1.11 2.54 -5.70
N GLN A 32 1.64 3.26 -4.70
CA GLN A 32 0.92 3.57 -3.46
C GLN A 32 -0.32 4.43 -3.75
N ILE A 33 -0.17 5.49 -4.56
CA ILE A 33 -1.28 6.37 -4.94
C ILE A 33 -2.37 5.60 -5.68
N LEU A 34 -1.98 4.75 -6.64
CA LEU A 34 -2.93 3.94 -7.40
C LEU A 34 -3.69 2.95 -6.50
N ALA A 35 -2.99 2.30 -5.56
CA ALA A 35 -3.61 1.39 -4.61
C ALA A 35 -4.60 2.11 -3.67
N LEU A 36 -4.25 3.32 -3.21
CA LEU A 36 -5.14 4.15 -2.40
C LEU A 36 -6.41 4.54 -3.15
N ALA A 37 -6.27 5.02 -4.39
CA ALA A 37 -7.42 5.40 -5.22
C ALA A 37 -8.37 4.21 -5.42
N TRP A 38 -7.83 3.03 -5.76
CA TRP A 38 -8.63 1.82 -5.91
C TRP A 38 -9.34 1.40 -4.60
N CYS A 39 -8.65 1.45 -3.46
CA CYS A 39 -9.24 1.13 -2.17
C CYS A 39 -10.40 2.08 -1.81
N GLN A 40 -10.27 3.38 -2.11
CA GLN A 40 -11.32 4.36 -1.88
C GLN A 40 -12.54 4.16 -2.78
N GLU A 41 -12.34 3.81 -4.05
CA GLU A 41 -13.42 3.48 -4.99
C GLU A 41 -14.21 2.24 -4.57
N VAL A 42 -13.51 1.18 -4.14
CA VAL A 42 -14.13 -0.10 -3.76
C VAL A 42 -14.78 -0.01 -2.37
N LYS A 43 -14.20 0.76 -1.46
CA LYS A 43 -14.67 0.92 -0.08
C LYS A 43 -14.69 2.40 0.31
N PRO A 44 -15.83 3.09 0.10
CA PRO A 44 -16.04 4.43 0.63
C PRO A 44 -15.77 4.48 2.14
N GLY A 45 -14.97 5.45 2.58
CA GLY A 45 -14.50 5.55 3.98
C GLY A 45 -13.30 4.65 4.32
N PHE A 46 -12.56 4.16 3.30
CA PHE A 46 -11.29 3.47 3.52
C PHE A 46 -10.28 4.36 4.25
N ASP A 47 -9.61 3.79 5.25
CA ASP A 47 -8.61 4.46 6.08
C ASP A 47 -7.26 4.51 5.36
N ALA A 48 -7.04 5.62 4.63
CA ALA A 48 -5.83 5.84 3.86
C ALA A 48 -4.58 5.98 4.74
N GLU A 49 -4.71 6.61 5.92
CA GLU A 49 -3.58 6.80 6.85
C GLU A 49 -3.08 5.46 7.38
N LYS A 50 -4.01 4.59 7.78
CA LYS A 50 -3.65 3.23 8.21
C LYS A 50 -2.99 2.44 7.09
N PHE A 51 -3.46 2.56 5.85
CA PHE A 51 -2.83 1.91 4.70
C PHE A 51 -1.39 2.38 4.50
N ILE A 52 -1.15 3.70 4.50
CA ILE A 52 0.18 4.28 4.34
C ILE A 52 1.10 3.81 5.46
N ARG A 53 0.61 3.78 6.70
CA ARG A 53 1.37 3.25 7.84
C ARG A 53 1.76 1.79 7.63
N GLU A 54 0.82 0.93 7.22
CA GLU A 54 1.13 -0.49 6.95
C GLU A 54 2.13 -0.67 5.80
N VAL A 55 2.05 0.14 4.73
CA VAL A 55 3.08 0.14 3.67
C VAL A 55 4.45 0.46 4.26
N ASN A 56 4.55 1.50 5.09
CA ASN A 56 5.81 1.93 5.69
C ASN A 56 6.37 0.92 6.69
N GLU A 57 5.53 0.30 7.51
CA GLU A 57 5.91 -0.80 8.40
C GLU A 57 6.49 -1.97 7.60
N VAL A 58 5.81 -2.40 6.53
CA VAL A 58 6.31 -3.49 5.67
C VAL A 58 7.62 -3.10 4.96
N ARG A 59 7.75 -1.85 4.50
CA ARG A 59 8.98 -1.33 3.88
C ARG A 59 10.16 -1.35 4.85
N ASN A 60 9.93 -0.95 6.10
CA ASN A 60 10.96 -0.92 7.13
C ASN A 60 11.30 -2.34 7.61
N ASP A 61 10.32 -3.09 8.12
CA ASP A 61 10.53 -4.38 8.78
C ASP A 61 11.08 -5.45 7.83
N ARG A 62 10.66 -5.43 6.55
CA ARG A 62 10.97 -6.50 5.60
C ARG A 62 12.13 -6.16 4.66
N TYR A 63 12.35 -4.87 4.40
CA TYR A 63 13.29 -4.42 3.37
C TYR A 63 14.31 -3.39 3.87
N GLY A 64 14.20 -2.92 5.12
CA GLY A 64 15.12 -1.92 5.68
C GLY A 64 15.06 -0.55 4.98
N LEU A 65 13.95 -0.25 4.30
CA LEU A 65 13.76 1.02 3.60
C LEU A 65 13.13 2.05 4.53
N PRO A 66 13.66 3.28 4.60
CA PRO A 66 13.05 4.35 5.38
C PRO A 66 11.70 4.75 4.78
N ALA A 67 10.76 5.11 5.66
CA ALA A 67 9.43 5.62 5.29
C ALA A 67 9.55 6.77 4.30
#